data_AF-G2D9P7-F1
#
_entry.id   AF-G2D9P7-F1
#
_cell.length_a   1.000
_cell.length_b   1.000
_cell.length_c   1.000
_cell.angle_alpha   90.00
_cell.angle_beta   90.00
_cell.angle_gamma   90.00
#
_symmetry.space_group_name_H-M   'P 1'
#
loop_
_entity.id
_entity.type
_entity.pdbx_description
1 polymer ?
#
loop_
_entity_poly.entity_id
_entity_poly.type
_entity_poly.pdbx_seq_one_letter_code
_entity_poly.pdbx_strand_id
1 'polypeptide(L)'
;MNSTPAPTSPLAIPAPIRCAVTAGAGWRISQKMTIERHDRWWLLLLVVALVPLHALLIWAANIELNFDEAHYWEWSQHLDWSYYSKGPLIALAIALPSELFGQGDWQVRLMAWLSHGLLLVLLFHFARDLWQSRAAGWWAVLLGLSSPLFFMLGSVMTTDSLLFPFWTWALWAAVRALQRGQSHAWYEMGIAVGIGALAKFSIALLPTLIALLMLTRAEWRQQFLKPHPWLGALLALAIVSPVLIWNSQHDWVMFRHEQGHMAGGGIGNFFEVLLGQPLALSPLLGLVMIATLVRRPQQPEAWLVRSLTLMLMVFFLWKSFGGKVQLNWPAPIHIGVIVLFAGYAGEWFERHRRFMVAGLLAGMLVSILVPFPQLFGLPLHKSYLKKTQAWRESIATLAAQAGPVDFLIASHYHLASELAFYWPQRLPVYPLPSGGGRFTQYHLWPGLEREQGRSALYVTDYAGLAPALLQAFAECKSVGSVPAVTAGGGVVRTLHGWRCRDYRHIDWPQPSRY
;
A
#
# COMPACT_ATOMS: atom_id res chain seq x y z
N MET A 1 92.36 10.44 31.89
CA MET A 1 92.95 10.79 30.58
C MET A 1 92.24 9.95 29.53
N ASN A 2 91.23 10.52 28.87
CA ASN A 2 90.49 9.86 27.79
C ASN A 2 90.42 10.82 26.61
N SER A 3 90.74 10.25 25.44
CA SER A 3 90.97 10.87 24.14
C SER A 3 89.69 11.37 23.47
N THR A 4 89.79 12.55 22.85
CA THR A 4 88.81 13.11 21.91
C THR A 4 89.16 12.74 20.47
N PRO A 5 88.16 12.41 19.63
CA PRO A 5 88.26 12.59 18.18
C PRO A 5 87.25 13.62 17.61
N ALA A 6 87.58 14.06 16.41
CA ALA A 6 87.11 15.23 15.64
C ALA A 6 85.65 15.14 15.08
N PRO A 7 85.10 16.22 14.48
CA PRO A 7 83.67 16.34 14.17
C PRO A 7 83.30 15.67 12.85
N THR A 8 82.12 15.04 12.81
CA THR A 8 81.49 14.47 11.61
C THR A 8 80.53 15.46 10.94
N SER A 9 80.51 15.38 9.61
CA SER A 9 79.69 16.14 8.66
C SER A 9 78.18 15.86 8.79
N PRO A 10 77.29 16.81 8.40
CA PRO A 10 75.85 16.59 8.42
C PRO A 10 75.39 15.71 7.24
N LEU A 11 74.65 14.65 7.57
CA LEU A 11 73.98 13.75 6.64
C LEU A 11 72.84 14.46 5.88
N ALA A 12 72.81 14.23 4.58
CA ALA A 12 71.84 14.76 3.63
C ALA A 12 70.41 14.23 3.86
N ILE A 13 69.43 15.12 3.77
CA ILE A 13 68.00 14.81 3.78
C ILE A 13 67.60 14.27 2.39
N PRO A 14 66.92 13.10 2.25
CA PRO A 14 66.45 12.63 0.96
C PRO A 14 65.25 13.43 0.46
N ALA A 15 65.26 13.82 -0.82
CA ALA A 15 64.15 14.49 -1.49
C ALA A 15 62.91 13.57 -1.59
N PRO A 16 61.67 14.12 -1.58
CA PRO A 16 60.46 13.33 -1.64
C PRO A 16 60.26 12.72 -3.04
N ILE A 17 59.96 11.42 -3.05
CA ILE A 17 59.62 10.62 -4.22
C ILE A 17 58.36 11.20 -4.88
N ARG A 18 58.52 11.77 -6.08
CA ARG A 18 57.40 12.09 -6.96
C ARG A 18 56.84 10.78 -7.52
N CYS A 19 55.70 10.33 -7.02
CA CYS A 19 54.91 9.30 -7.69
C CYS A 19 54.38 9.85 -9.01
N ALA A 20 54.98 9.42 -10.12
CA ALA A 20 54.43 9.58 -11.45
C ALA A 20 53.10 8.80 -11.52
N VAL A 21 51.99 9.52 -11.67
CA VAL A 21 50.71 8.93 -12.03
C VAL A 21 50.80 8.55 -13.49
N THR A 22 51.09 7.28 -13.75
CA THR A 22 50.90 6.67 -15.06
C THR A 22 49.40 6.57 -15.33
N ALA A 23 48.92 7.44 -16.22
CA ALA A 23 47.60 7.32 -16.83
C ALA A 23 47.56 6.01 -17.63
N GLY A 24 46.90 4.99 -17.08
CA GLY A 24 46.90 3.66 -17.67
C GLY A 24 45.92 2.69 -17.02
N ALA A 25 44.62 2.98 -17.12
CA ALA A 25 43.57 1.95 -17.09
C ALA A 25 42.27 2.58 -17.61
N GLY A 26 42.09 2.52 -18.93
CA GLY A 26 40.80 2.82 -19.55
C GLY A 26 39.73 1.95 -18.90
N TRP A 27 38.70 2.60 -18.35
CA TRP A 27 37.45 1.98 -17.95
C TRP A 27 36.81 1.33 -19.19
N ARG A 28 37.23 0.10 -19.48
CA ARG A 28 36.68 -0.71 -20.56
C ARG A 28 35.40 -1.39 -20.07
N ILE A 29 34.31 -0.88 -20.65
CA ILE A 29 33.13 -1.63 -21.07
C ILE A 29 32.28 -2.20 -19.93
N SER A 30 31.19 -1.47 -19.68
CA SER A 30 29.90 -2.00 -19.21
C SER A 30 29.61 -3.35 -19.88
N GLN A 31 29.93 -4.44 -19.18
CA GLN A 31 29.21 -5.68 -19.41
C GLN A 31 27.78 -5.39 -18.98
N LYS A 32 26.87 -5.26 -19.95
CA LYS A 32 25.45 -5.38 -19.67
C LYS A 32 25.27 -6.72 -18.97
N MET A 33 25.13 -6.73 -17.65
CA MET A 33 24.75 -7.92 -16.90
C MET A 33 23.34 -8.30 -17.35
N THR A 34 23.28 -9.12 -18.39
CA THR A 34 22.05 -9.69 -18.90
C THR A 34 21.44 -10.51 -17.78
N ILE A 35 20.14 -10.32 -17.53
CA ILE A 35 19.39 -11.22 -16.65
C ILE A 35 19.59 -12.62 -17.19
N GLU A 36 20.14 -13.52 -16.39
CA GLU A 36 20.27 -14.92 -16.80
C GLU A 36 18.86 -15.45 -17.10
N ARG A 37 18.71 -16.25 -18.17
CA ARG A 37 17.41 -16.83 -18.54
C ARG A 37 16.74 -17.51 -17.34
N HIS A 38 17.53 -18.13 -16.47
CA HIS A 38 17.07 -18.75 -15.22
C HIS A 38 16.43 -17.76 -14.24
N ASP A 39 16.96 -16.56 -14.04
CA ASP A 39 16.39 -15.59 -13.10
C ASP A 39 14.98 -15.16 -13.53
N ARG A 40 14.74 -15.00 -14.83
CA ARG A 40 13.39 -14.66 -15.36
C ARG A 40 12.39 -15.77 -15.05
N TRP A 41 12.78 -17.03 -15.23
CA TRP A 41 11.93 -18.16 -14.89
C TRP A 41 11.67 -18.26 -13.39
N TRP A 42 12.69 -18.06 -12.55
CA TRP A 42 12.50 -18.07 -11.09
C TRP A 42 11.59 -16.95 -10.60
N LEU A 43 11.73 -15.75 -11.15
CA LEU A 43 10.84 -14.64 -10.86
C LEU A 43 9.40 -14.93 -11.31
N LEU A 44 9.23 -15.47 -12.52
CA LEU A 44 7.91 -15.88 -13.01
C LEU A 44 7.28 -16.95 -12.12
N LEU A 45 8.04 -18.00 -11.79
CA LEU A 45 7.61 -19.07 -10.89
C LEU A 45 7.24 -18.52 -9.51
N LEU A 46 8.00 -17.55 -8.98
CA LEU A 46 7.68 -16.88 -7.72
C LEU A 46 6.33 -16.16 -7.79
N VAL A 47 6.10 -15.35 -8.83
CA VAL A 47 4.82 -14.65 -9.03
C VAL A 47 3.66 -15.64 -9.14
N VAL A 48 3.85 -16.70 -9.94
CA VAL A 48 2.85 -17.75 -10.13
C VAL A 48 2.59 -18.53 -8.84
N ALA A 49 3.61 -18.77 -8.01
CA ALA A 49 3.48 -19.50 -6.74
C ALA A 49 2.84 -18.65 -5.62
N LEU A 50 3.00 -17.32 -5.66
CA LEU A 50 2.40 -16.42 -4.67
C LEU A 50 0.87 -16.39 -4.73
N VAL A 51 0.29 -16.52 -5.92
CA VAL A 51 -1.17 -16.56 -6.14
C VAL A 51 -1.82 -17.72 -5.36
N PRO A 52 -1.48 -19.00 -5.60
CA PRO A 52 -2.05 -20.11 -4.86
C PRO A 52 -1.65 -20.10 -3.38
N LEU A 53 -0.48 -19.58 -3.00
CA LEU A 53 -0.10 -19.42 -1.59
C LEU A 53 -1.08 -18.51 -0.85
N HIS A 54 -1.35 -17.32 -1.39
CA HIS A 54 -2.31 -16.38 -0.80
C HIS A 54 -3.72 -16.96 -0.78
N ALA A 55 -4.15 -17.57 -1.90
CA ALA A 55 -5.45 -18.23 -1.99
C ALA A 55 -5.62 -19.32 -0.92
N LEU A 56 -4.61 -20.17 -0.74
CA LEU A 56 -4.61 -21.24 0.25
C LEU A 56 -4.67 -20.70 1.68
N LEU A 57 -3.88 -19.68 2.00
CA LEU A 57 -3.88 -19.06 3.34
C LEU A 57 -5.25 -18.47 3.68
N ILE A 58 -5.83 -17.70 2.75
CA ILE A 58 -7.15 -17.07 2.92
C ILE A 58 -8.24 -18.13 3.07
N TRP A 59 -8.23 -19.15 2.22
CA TRP A 59 -9.20 -20.25 2.26
C TRP A 59 -9.09 -21.04 3.57
N ALA A 60 -7.89 -21.48 3.94
CA ALA A 60 -7.66 -22.24 5.17
C ALA A 60 -8.03 -21.44 6.43
N ALA A 61 -7.85 -20.12 6.37
CA ALA A 61 -8.15 -19.21 7.46
C ALA A 61 -9.63 -18.75 7.48
N ASN A 62 -10.43 -19.17 6.51
CA ASN A 62 -11.83 -18.77 6.27
C ASN A 62 -12.01 -17.24 6.32
N ILE A 63 -11.13 -16.52 5.60
CA ILE A 63 -11.10 -15.05 5.56
C ILE A 63 -11.95 -14.54 4.39
N GLU A 64 -13.08 -13.95 4.73
CA GLU A 64 -13.96 -13.20 3.83
C GLU A 64 -13.43 -11.77 3.61
N LEU A 65 -14.09 -10.98 2.77
CA LEU A 65 -13.74 -9.59 2.49
C LEU A 65 -13.86 -8.74 3.75
N ASN A 66 -12.93 -7.81 3.89
CA ASN A 66 -13.11 -6.69 4.81
C ASN A 66 -13.95 -5.59 4.13
N PHE A 67 -14.44 -4.64 4.94
CA PHE A 67 -15.29 -3.57 4.44
C PHE A 67 -14.65 -2.73 3.33
N ASP A 68 -13.33 -2.45 3.35
CA ASP A 68 -12.67 -1.70 2.29
C ASP A 68 -12.71 -2.49 0.97
N GLU A 69 -12.43 -3.79 1.01
CA GLU A 69 -12.50 -4.67 -0.17
C GLU A 69 -13.93 -4.76 -0.74
N ALA A 70 -14.93 -4.91 0.12
CA ALA A 70 -16.33 -4.92 -0.28
C ALA A 70 -16.75 -3.56 -0.86
N HIS A 71 -16.27 -2.46 -0.28
CA HIS A 71 -16.57 -1.11 -0.77
C HIS A 71 -15.92 -0.83 -2.13
N TYR A 72 -14.65 -1.22 -2.32
CA TYR A 72 -13.97 -1.12 -3.61
C TYR A 72 -14.59 -2.06 -4.65
N TRP A 73 -15.15 -3.19 -4.23
CA TRP A 73 -15.95 -4.02 -5.12
C TRP A 73 -17.21 -3.29 -5.58
N GLU A 74 -17.95 -2.58 -4.73
CA GLU A 74 -19.09 -1.77 -5.20
C GLU A 74 -18.64 -0.69 -6.19
N TRP A 75 -17.47 -0.08 -5.99
CA TRP A 75 -16.91 0.85 -6.97
C TRP A 75 -16.66 0.18 -8.31
N SER A 76 -16.19 -1.07 -8.31
CA SER A 76 -16.03 -1.87 -9.54
C SER A 76 -17.35 -2.15 -10.27
N GLN A 77 -18.49 -2.09 -9.55
CA GLN A 77 -19.82 -2.21 -10.14
C GLN A 77 -20.33 -0.90 -10.76
N HIS A 78 -19.68 0.22 -10.45
CA HIS A 78 -19.98 1.56 -10.93
C HIS A 78 -18.69 2.24 -11.40
N LEU A 79 -18.12 1.74 -12.51
CA LEU A 79 -16.87 2.26 -13.06
C LEU A 79 -16.99 3.73 -13.42
N ASP A 80 -16.07 4.53 -12.89
CA ASP A 80 -15.99 5.97 -13.13
C ASP A 80 -14.51 6.42 -13.15
N TRP A 81 -14.24 7.66 -13.55
CA TRP A 81 -12.90 8.22 -13.67
C TRP A 81 -12.25 8.55 -12.33
N SER A 82 -13.02 8.64 -11.25
CA SER A 82 -12.54 8.80 -9.88
C SER A 82 -13.66 8.44 -8.90
N TYR A 83 -13.30 8.30 -7.63
CA TYR A 83 -14.22 8.02 -6.54
C TYR A 83 -14.04 9.03 -5.42
N TYR A 84 -14.92 8.95 -4.43
CA TYR A 84 -15.01 9.81 -3.26
C TYR A 84 -13.67 10.03 -2.56
N SER A 85 -12.81 9.01 -2.50
CA SER A 85 -11.56 9.09 -1.76
C SER A 85 -10.32 8.64 -2.53
N LYS A 86 -10.45 7.99 -3.69
CA LYS A 86 -9.31 7.45 -4.45
C LYS A 86 -9.57 7.49 -5.96
N GLY A 87 -8.53 7.29 -6.74
CA GLY A 87 -8.62 7.18 -8.19
C GLY A 87 -9.18 5.82 -8.66
N PRO A 88 -9.32 5.63 -9.99
CA PRO A 88 -10.11 4.55 -10.55
C PRO A 88 -9.39 3.20 -10.62
N LEU A 89 -8.07 3.15 -10.41
CA LEU A 89 -7.30 1.95 -10.69
C LEU A 89 -7.73 0.76 -9.82
N ILE A 90 -8.14 1.01 -8.58
CA ILE A 90 -8.59 -0.06 -7.68
C ILE A 90 -9.89 -0.71 -8.16
N ALA A 91 -10.86 0.10 -8.59
CA ALA A 91 -12.13 -0.39 -9.11
C ALA A 91 -11.92 -1.18 -10.41
N LEU A 92 -11.08 -0.67 -11.33
CA LEU A 92 -10.71 -1.37 -12.56
C LEU A 92 -9.98 -2.70 -12.29
N ALA A 93 -9.06 -2.70 -11.31
CA ALA A 93 -8.31 -3.88 -10.92
C ALA A 93 -9.20 -4.96 -10.29
N ILE A 94 -10.34 -4.60 -9.70
CA ILE A 94 -11.33 -5.56 -9.19
C ILE A 94 -12.30 -5.98 -10.29
N ALA A 95 -12.77 -5.04 -11.12
CA ALA A 95 -13.74 -5.31 -12.19
C ALA A 95 -13.21 -6.35 -13.18
N LEU A 96 -11.94 -6.24 -13.60
CA LEU A 96 -11.38 -7.12 -14.62
C LEU A 96 -11.39 -8.62 -14.21
N PRO A 97 -10.86 -9.04 -13.04
CA PRO A 97 -11.02 -10.41 -12.55
C PRO A 97 -12.49 -10.83 -12.35
N SER A 98 -13.34 -9.93 -11.84
CA SER A 98 -14.76 -10.22 -11.60
C SER A 98 -15.53 -10.53 -12.90
N GLU A 99 -15.20 -9.85 -14.00
CA GLU A 99 -15.78 -10.12 -15.32
C GLU A 99 -15.25 -11.43 -15.93
N LEU A 100 -13.94 -11.71 -15.77
CA LEU A 100 -13.31 -12.88 -16.36
C LEU A 100 -13.64 -14.20 -15.64
N PHE A 101 -13.80 -14.16 -14.32
CA PHE A 101 -13.91 -15.35 -13.47
C PHE A 101 -15.16 -15.36 -12.58
N GLY A 102 -16.09 -14.42 -12.79
CA GLY A 102 -17.28 -14.25 -11.97
C GLY A 102 -16.99 -13.56 -10.64
N GLN A 103 -18.03 -13.44 -9.81
CA GLN A 103 -17.94 -12.74 -8.53
C GLN A 103 -17.49 -13.69 -7.40
N GLY A 104 -16.55 -13.24 -6.58
CA GLY A 104 -16.10 -13.98 -5.41
C GLY A 104 -14.91 -13.35 -4.70
N ASP A 105 -14.56 -13.90 -3.53
CA ASP A 105 -13.57 -13.30 -2.63
C ASP A 105 -12.16 -13.28 -3.23
N TRP A 106 -11.80 -14.31 -4.01
CA TRP A 106 -10.47 -14.41 -4.61
C TRP A 106 -10.32 -13.54 -5.85
N GLN A 107 -11.40 -13.31 -6.60
CA GLN A 107 -11.39 -12.44 -7.78
C GLN A 107 -11.09 -11.00 -7.38
N VAL A 108 -11.72 -10.52 -6.29
CA VAL A 108 -11.44 -9.20 -5.71
C VAL A 108 -9.97 -9.04 -5.31
N ARG A 109 -9.32 -10.11 -4.87
CA ARG A 109 -7.93 -10.11 -4.37
C ARG A 109 -6.87 -10.44 -5.41
N LEU A 110 -7.25 -10.94 -6.58
CA LEU A 110 -6.31 -11.44 -7.59
C LEU A 110 -5.27 -10.40 -7.98
N MET A 111 -5.68 -9.15 -8.19
CA MET A 111 -4.75 -8.08 -8.56
C MET A 111 -3.84 -7.65 -7.41
N ALA A 112 -4.22 -7.83 -6.14
CA ALA A 112 -3.31 -7.63 -5.01
C ALA A 112 -2.20 -8.69 -5.02
N TRP A 113 -2.54 -9.96 -5.27
CA TRP A 113 -1.56 -11.06 -5.35
C TRP A 113 -0.55 -10.83 -6.48
N LEU A 114 -1.04 -10.46 -7.66
CA LEU A 114 -0.18 -10.15 -8.82
C LEU A 114 0.66 -8.90 -8.58
N SER A 115 0.11 -7.87 -7.93
CA SER A 115 0.85 -6.65 -7.59
C SER A 115 1.96 -6.89 -6.58
N HIS A 116 1.75 -7.78 -5.60
CA HIS A 116 2.81 -8.21 -4.70
C HIS A 116 3.93 -8.94 -5.45
N GLY A 117 3.58 -9.83 -6.39
CA GLY A 117 4.57 -10.44 -7.28
C GLY A 117 5.34 -9.40 -8.11
N LEU A 118 4.64 -8.44 -8.71
CA LEU A 118 5.23 -7.35 -9.48
C LEU A 118 6.18 -6.49 -8.64
N LEU A 119 5.82 -6.19 -7.39
CA LEU A 119 6.69 -5.48 -6.46
C LEU A 119 8.02 -6.22 -6.27
N LEU A 120 7.98 -7.54 -6.04
CA LEU A 120 9.20 -8.34 -5.84
C LEU A 120 10.08 -8.38 -7.10
N VAL A 121 9.47 -8.49 -8.29
CA VAL A 121 10.19 -8.40 -9.57
C VAL A 121 10.87 -7.04 -9.73
N LEU A 122 10.18 -5.95 -9.39
CA LEU A 122 10.74 -4.60 -9.45
C LEU A 122 11.86 -4.40 -8.40
N LEU A 123 11.70 -4.93 -7.19
CA LEU A 123 12.75 -4.91 -6.17
C LEU A 123 14.00 -5.67 -6.63
N PHE A 124 13.83 -6.84 -7.26
CA PHE A 124 14.94 -7.61 -7.83
C PHE A 124 15.71 -6.77 -8.84
N HIS A 125 15.02 -6.21 -9.84
CA HIS A 125 15.68 -5.44 -10.89
C HIS A 125 16.30 -4.16 -10.35
N PHE A 126 15.61 -3.46 -9.46
CA PHE A 126 16.11 -2.23 -8.89
C PHE A 126 17.37 -2.47 -8.06
N ALA A 127 17.36 -3.41 -7.11
CA ALA A 127 18.53 -3.69 -6.29
C ALA A 127 19.70 -4.27 -7.10
N ARG A 128 19.41 -5.17 -8.05
CA ARG A 128 20.43 -5.72 -8.95
C ARG A 128 21.09 -4.62 -9.76
N ASP A 129 20.29 -3.74 -10.37
CA ASP A 129 20.82 -2.65 -11.16
C ASP A 129 21.54 -1.63 -10.27
N LEU A 130 21.01 -1.33 -9.08
CA LEU A 130 21.63 -0.36 -8.18
C LEU A 130 23.05 -0.79 -7.78
N TRP A 131 23.20 -2.07 -7.40
CA TRP A 131 24.45 -2.60 -6.87
C TRP A 131 25.30 -3.34 -7.90
N GLN A 132 24.83 -3.45 -9.15
CA GLN A 132 25.45 -4.26 -10.20
C GLN A 132 25.73 -5.69 -9.70
N SER A 133 24.78 -6.27 -8.96
CA SER A 133 24.95 -7.56 -8.29
C SER A 133 23.68 -8.41 -8.39
N ARG A 134 23.80 -9.59 -8.99
CA ARG A 134 22.71 -10.58 -9.03
C ARG A 134 22.27 -10.99 -7.62
N ALA A 135 23.22 -11.14 -6.70
CA ALA A 135 22.93 -11.48 -5.30
C ALA A 135 22.11 -10.38 -4.61
N ALA A 136 22.39 -9.10 -4.87
CA ALA A 136 21.60 -7.99 -4.33
C ALA A 136 20.14 -8.04 -4.82
N GLY A 137 19.91 -8.41 -6.09
CA GLY A 137 18.55 -8.62 -6.59
C GLY A 137 17.78 -9.66 -5.77
N TRP A 138 18.38 -10.84 -5.56
CA TRP A 138 17.74 -11.91 -4.80
C TRP A 138 17.58 -11.58 -3.31
N TRP A 139 18.54 -10.87 -2.70
CA TRP A 139 18.38 -10.37 -1.34
C TRP A 139 17.21 -9.41 -1.20
N ALA A 140 16.99 -8.51 -2.17
CA ALA A 140 15.83 -7.62 -2.16
C ALA A 140 14.50 -8.40 -2.24
N VAL A 141 14.44 -9.48 -3.02
CA VAL A 141 13.28 -10.38 -3.07
C VAL A 141 13.05 -11.06 -1.73
N LEU A 142 14.09 -11.64 -1.11
CA LEU A 142 13.96 -12.32 0.19
C LEU A 142 13.51 -11.37 1.29
N LEU A 143 14.10 -10.17 1.34
CA LEU A 143 13.72 -9.13 2.30
C LEU A 143 12.28 -8.66 2.08
N GLY A 144 11.87 -8.45 0.82
CA GLY A 144 10.50 -8.10 0.45
C GLY A 144 9.48 -9.18 0.86
N LEU A 145 9.77 -10.45 0.58
CA LEU A 145 8.93 -11.59 0.97
C LEU A 145 8.81 -11.73 2.49
N SER A 146 9.90 -11.49 3.22
CA SER A 146 9.93 -11.56 4.67
C SER A 146 9.30 -10.35 5.37
N SER A 147 8.89 -9.32 4.63
CA SER A 147 8.26 -8.12 5.17
C SER A 147 6.77 -8.38 5.44
N PRO A 148 6.32 -8.38 6.71
CA PRO A 148 4.90 -8.55 7.03
C PRO A 148 4.01 -7.51 6.37
N LEU A 149 4.52 -6.29 6.22
CA LEU A 149 3.83 -5.20 5.55
C LEU A 149 3.54 -5.54 4.09
N PHE A 150 4.57 -5.86 3.28
CA PHE A 150 4.37 -6.14 1.86
C PHE A 150 3.64 -7.45 1.60
N PHE A 151 3.86 -8.46 2.45
CA PHE A 151 3.10 -9.69 2.39
C PHE A 151 1.60 -9.44 2.61
N MET A 152 1.24 -8.64 3.64
CA MET A 152 -0.14 -8.30 3.94
C MET A 152 -0.84 -7.49 2.87
N LEU A 153 -0.11 -6.60 2.22
CA LEU A 153 -0.62 -5.83 1.08
C LEU A 153 -0.86 -6.72 -0.13
N GLY A 154 -0.19 -7.87 -0.22
CA GLY A 154 -0.57 -8.93 -1.13
C GLY A 154 -1.88 -9.61 -0.71
N SER A 155 -2.10 -9.86 0.57
CA SER A 155 -3.26 -10.61 1.07
C SER A 155 -4.60 -9.87 1.02
N VAL A 156 -4.59 -8.54 0.95
CA VAL A 156 -5.79 -7.69 1.00
C VAL A 156 -5.79 -6.71 -0.18
N MET A 157 -6.91 -6.59 -0.89
CA MET A 157 -7.02 -5.63 -1.99
C MET A 157 -7.20 -4.20 -1.46
N THR A 158 -6.12 -3.43 -1.51
CA THR A 158 -6.11 -2.01 -1.14
C THR A 158 -5.44 -1.17 -2.22
N THR A 159 -5.60 0.15 -2.17
CA THR A 159 -4.91 1.05 -3.11
C THR A 159 -3.39 0.99 -2.95
N ASP A 160 -2.90 0.62 -1.77
CA ASP A 160 -1.47 0.53 -1.48
C ASP A 160 -0.82 -0.68 -2.17
N SER A 161 -1.58 -1.78 -2.33
CA SER A 161 -1.16 -2.97 -3.08
C SER A 161 -0.75 -2.61 -4.51
N LEU A 162 -1.48 -1.67 -5.13
CA LEU A 162 -1.21 -1.15 -6.47
C LEU A 162 -0.14 -0.05 -6.46
N LEU A 163 -0.13 0.82 -5.46
CA LEU A 163 0.79 1.96 -5.35
C LEU A 163 2.26 1.53 -5.33
N PHE A 164 2.63 0.54 -4.52
CA PHE A 164 4.04 0.26 -4.23
C PHE A 164 4.86 -0.32 -5.40
N PRO A 165 4.30 -1.17 -6.29
CA PRO A 165 4.96 -1.47 -7.56
C PRO A 165 5.29 -0.20 -8.36
N PHE A 166 4.33 0.70 -8.56
CA PHE A 166 4.55 1.92 -9.33
C PHE A 166 5.50 2.91 -8.62
N TRP A 167 5.46 2.99 -7.29
CA TRP A 167 6.46 3.74 -6.53
C TRP A 167 7.87 3.18 -6.74
N THR A 168 8.04 1.86 -6.68
CA THR A 168 9.33 1.18 -6.89
C THR A 168 9.86 1.45 -8.29
N TRP A 169 9.00 1.32 -9.32
CA TRP A 169 9.36 1.61 -10.69
C TRP A 169 9.75 3.08 -10.89
N ALA A 170 8.96 4.02 -10.39
CA ALA A 170 9.24 5.45 -10.48
C ALA A 170 10.56 5.83 -9.79
N LEU A 171 10.82 5.29 -8.60
CA LEU A 171 12.07 5.54 -7.86
C LEU A 171 13.29 4.96 -8.62
N TRP A 172 13.16 3.74 -9.14
CA TRP A 172 14.22 3.14 -9.96
C TRP A 172 14.49 3.93 -11.24
N ALA A 173 13.45 4.40 -11.92
CA ALA A 173 13.55 5.27 -13.08
C ALA A 173 14.23 6.61 -12.74
N ALA A 174 13.89 7.22 -11.60
CA ALA A 174 14.54 8.44 -11.12
C ALA A 174 16.05 8.26 -10.89
N VAL A 175 16.47 7.12 -10.32
CA VAL A 175 17.90 6.79 -10.19
C VAL A 175 18.58 6.74 -11.55
N ARG A 176 17.99 6.04 -12.52
CA ARG A 176 18.55 5.94 -13.88
C ARG A 176 18.60 7.30 -14.58
N ALA A 177 17.58 8.14 -14.40
CA ALA A 177 17.51 9.46 -15.01
C ALA A 177 18.59 10.40 -14.45
N LEU A 178 18.72 10.48 -13.12
CA LEU A 178 19.61 11.42 -12.45
C LEU A 178 21.07 10.99 -12.43
N GLN A 179 21.35 9.70 -12.23
CA GLN A 179 22.71 9.20 -12.01
C GLN A 179 23.34 8.61 -13.26
N ARG A 180 22.52 8.03 -14.16
CA ARG A 180 23.01 7.42 -15.41
C ARG A 180 22.74 8.28 -16.63
N GLY A 181 22.17 9.47 -16.45
CA GLY A 181 21.85 10.40 -17.54
C GLY A 181 20.85 9.84 -18.56
N GLN A 182 20.05 8.84 -18.18
CA GLN A 182 19.13 8.19 -19.11
C GLN A 182 17.87 9.04 -19.29
N SER A 183 17.83 9.88 -20.32
CA SER A 183 16.68 10.78 -20.59
C SER A 183 15.34 10.04 -20.65
N HIS A 184 15.30 8.84 -21.21
CA HIS A 184 14.07 8.08 -21.36
C HIS A 184 13.45 7.65 -20.02
N ALA A 185 14.26 7.54 -18.97
CA ALA A 185 13.80 7.15 -17.65
C ALA A 185 12.92 8.24 -17.00
N TRP A 186 12.96 9.49 -17.47
CA TRP A 186 11.99 10.51 -17.06
C TRP A 186 10.57 10.19 -17.55
N TYR A 187 10.41 9.64 -18.76
CA TYR A 187 9.11 9.21 -19.26
C TYR A 187 8.61 7.97 -18.53
N GLU A 188 9.51 7.00 -18.26
CA GLU A 188 9.16 5.84 -17.44
C GLU A 188 8.68 6.27 -16.04
N MET A 189 9.38 7.21 -15.41
CA MET A 189 8.95 7.80 -14.14
C MET A 189 7.59 8.49 -14.27
N GLY A 190 7.37 9.26 -15.34
CA GLY A 190 6.08 9.90 -15.63
C GLY A 190 4.93 8.91 -15.75
N ILE A 191 5.12 7.81 -16.49
CA ILE A 191 4.13 6.74 -16.63
C ILE A 191 3.85 6.08 -15.28
N ALA A 192 4.89 5.69 -14.54
CA ALA A 192 4.76 5.05 -13.25
C ALA A 192 4.03 5.96 -12.24
N VAL A 193 4.40 7.25 -12.18
CA VAL A 193 3.73 8.24 -11.33
C VAL A 193 2.28 8.44 -11.75
N GLY A 194 2.01 8.57 -13.04
CA GLY A 194 0.66 8.73 -13.58
C GLY A 194 -0.25 7.56 -13.21
N ILE A 195 0.17 6.32 -13.50
CA ILE A 195 -0.61 5.12 -13.19
C ILE A 195 -0.76 4.94 -11.67
N GLY A 196 0.32 5.13 -10.89
CA GLY A 196 0.22 5.04 -9.43
C GLY A 196 -0.68 6.12 -8.82
N ALA A 197 -0.81 7.29 -9.44
CA ALA A 197 -1.73 8.34 -8.99
C ALA A 197 -3.19 7.96 -9.23
N LEU A 198 -3.48 7.15 -10.26
CA LEU A 198 -4.80 6.51 -10.43
C LEU A 198 -5.14 5.54 -9.30
N ALA A 199 -4.15 5.02 -8.57
CA ALA A 199 -4.38 4.22 -7.35
C ALA A 199 -4.51 5.13 -6.12
N LYS A 200 -3.50 5.98 -5.89
CA LYS A 200 -3.39 6.81 -4.69
C LYS A 200 -2.49 8.03 -4.95
N PHE A 201 -3.01 9.22 -4.69
CA PHE A 201 -2.31 10.49 -4.94
C PHE A 201 -1.03 10.68 -4.11
N SER A 202 -0.85 9.89 -3.04
CA SER A 202 0.38 9.92 -2.25
C SER A 202 1.64 9.62 -3.08
N ILE A 203 1.53 9.00 -4.27
CA ILE A 203 2.68 8.83 -5.17
C ILE A 203 3.31 10.15 -5.59
N ALA A 204 2.55 11.26 -5.65
CA ALA A 204 3.03 12.58 -6.04
C ALA A 204 4.10 13.12 -5.08
N LEU A 205 4.21 12.55 -3.88
CA LEU A 205 5.25 12.87 -2.93
C LEU A 205 6.64 12.51 -3.50
N LEU A 206 6.78 11.42 -4.26
CA LEU A 206 8.05 11.00 -4.85
C LEU A 206 8.65 12.03 -5.83
N PRO A 207 7.96 12.46 -6.92
CA PRO A 207 8.49 13.50 -7.82
C PRO A 207 8.72 14.82 -7.08
N THR A 208 7.90 15.15 -6.08
CA THR A 208 8.08 16.35 -5.26
C THR A 208 9.40 16.29 -4.48
N LEU A 209 9.68 15.19 -3.78
CA LEU A 209 10.93 15.01 -3.03
C LEU A 209 12.14 14.94 -3.97
N ILE A 210 12.00 14.36 -5.15
CA ILE A 210 13.04 14.37 -6.19
C ILE A 210 13.33 15.81 -6.63
N ALA A 211 12.31 16.59 -6.97
CA ALA A 211 12.49 17.98 -7.38
C ALA A 211 13.16 18.82 -6.27
N LEU A 212 12.72 18.68 -5.01
CA LEU A 212 13.34 19.35 -3.87
C LEU A 212 14.81 18.93 -3.69
N LEU A 213 15.12 17.65 -3.82
CA LEU A 213 16.48 17.15 -3.71
C LEU A 213 17.37 17.66 -4.87
N MET A 214 16.83 17.77 -6.09
CA MET A 214 17.53 18.34 -7.24
C MET A 214 17.96 19.79 -7.01
N LEU A 215 17.21 20.56 -6.20
CA LEU A 215 17.59 21.93 -5.80
C LEU A 215 18.84 21.97 -4.91
N THR A 216 19.24 20.87 -4.27
CA THR A 216 20.40 20.85 -3.37
C THR A 216 21.74 20.72 -4.09
N ARG A 217 21.75 20.31 -5.38
CA ARG A 217 22.98 20.05 -6.14
C ARG A 217 22.98 20.76 -7.49
N ALA A 218 24.05 21.49 -7.79
CA ALA A 218 24.17 22.24 -9.04
C ALA A 218 24.01 21.35 -10.30
N GLU A 219 24.60 20.16 -10.30
CA GLU A 219 24.49 19.15 -11.36
C GLU A 219 23.04 18.73 -11.65
N TRP A 220 22.18 18.66 -10.63
CA TRP A 220 20.80 18.23 -10.79
C TRP A 220 19.86 19.39 -11.10
N ARG A 221 20.16 20.61 -10.65
CA ARG A 221 19.43 21.81 -11.07
C ARG A 221 19.41 21.99 -12.58
N GLN A 222 20.49 21.62 -13.27
CA GLN A 222 20.56 21.68 -14.73
C GLN A 222 19.52 20.80 -15.44
N GLN A 223 18.97 19.77 -14.76
CA GLN A 223 17.92 18.96 -15.35
C GLN A 223 16.61 19.74 -15.51
N PHE A 224 16.32 20.75 -14.67
CA PHE A 224 15.16 21.64 -14.87
C PHE A 224 15.25 22.47 -16.16
N LEU A 225 16.44 22.61 -16.75
CA LEU A 225 16.62 23.27 -18.04
C LEU A 225 16.43 22.32 -19.23
N LYS A 226 16.35 21.01 -18.97
CA LYS A 226 16.15 20.00 -20.01
C LYS A 226 14.66 19.71 -20.19
N PRO A 227 14.20 19.34 -21.40
CA PRO A 227 12.79 19.05 -21.63
C PRO A 227 12.32 17.76 -20.96
N HIS A 228 13.20 16.76 -20.78
CA HIS A 228 12.80 15.41 -20.38
C HIS A 228 12.07 15.31 -19.03
N PRO A 229 12.50 15.95 -17.93
CA PRO A 229 11.76 15.92 -16.67
C PRO A 229 10.35 16.53 -16.81
N TRP A 230 10.22 17.62 -17.57
CA TRP A 230 8.94 18.29 -17.80
C TRP A 230 8.01 17.48 -18.69
N LEU A 231 8.52 16.85 -19.74
CA LEU A 231 7.73 15.95 -20.57
C LEU A 231 7.30 14.69 -19.81
N GLY A 232 8.15 14.18 -18.91
CA GLY A 232 7.76 13.12 -17.97
C GLY A 232 6.64 13.57 -17.01
N ALA A 233 6.74 14.78 -16.46
CA ALA A 233 5.69 15.37 -15.63
C ALA A 233 4.40 15.60 -16.41
N LEU A 234 4.48 16.10 -17.65
CA LEU A 234 3.33 16.27 -18.54
C LEU A 234 2.67 14.93 -18.86
N LEU A 235 3.45 13.86 -19.06
CA LEU A 235 2.93 12.51 -19.27
C LEU A 235 2.20 11.98 -18.03
N ALA A 236 2.75 12.20 -16.83
CA ALA A 236 2.07 11.87 -15.59
C ALA A 236 0.74 12.64 -15.45
N LEU A 237 0.76 13.94 -15.77
CA LEU A 237 -0.42 14.80 -15.76
C LEU A 237 -1.48 14.35 -16.78
N ALA A 238 -1.06 13.96 -17.98
CA ALA A 238 -1.96 13.43 -19.00
C ALA A 238 -2.66 12.16 -18.54
N ILE A 239 -1.92 11.22 -17.92
CA ILE A 239 -2.48 9.96 -17.41
C ILE A 239 -3.45 10.22 -16.24
N VAL A 240 -3.13 11.11 -15.31
CA VAL A 240 -4.00 11.42 -14.16
C VAL A 240 -5.13 12.42 -14.51
N SER A 241 -5.09 13.05 -15.68
CA SER A 241 -6.04 14.10 -16.06
C SER A 241 -7.51 13.70 -15.96
N PRO A 242 -7.95 12.45 -16.27
CA PRO A 242 -9.36 12.08 -16.11
C PRO A 242 -9.82 12.19 -14.65
N VAL A 243 -8.95 11.88 -13.69
CA VAL A 243 -9.24 12.01 -12.26
C VAL A 243 -9.41 13.47 -11.85
N LEU A 244 -8.56 14.35 -12.39
CA LEU A 244 -8.60 15.78 -12.11
C LEU A 244 -9.85 16.43 -12.71
N ILE A 245 -10.19 16.08 -13.95
CA ILE A 245 -11.39 16.55 -14.64
C ILE A 245 -12.63 16.09 -13.88
N TRP A 246 -12.72 14.81 -13.55
CA TRP A 246 -13.85 14.27 -12.78
C TRP A 246 -14.00 14.98 -11.44
N ASN A 247 -12.91 15.19 -10.70
CA ASN A 247 -12.99 15.89 -9.41
C ASN A 247 -13.42 17.35 -9.57
N SER A 248 -12.99 18.03 -10.63
CA SER A 248 -13.44 19.41 -10.90
C SER A 248 -14.95 19.50 -11.15
N GLN A 249 -15.57 18.42 -11.63
CA GLN A 249 -17.02 18.30 -11.85
C GLN A 249 -17.78 17.85 -10.60
N HIS A 250 -17.08 17.37 -9.56
CA HIS A 250 -17.64 16.86 -8.31
C HIS A 250 -17.11 17.67 -7.11
N ASP A 251 -16.97 18.98 -7.29
CA ASP A 251 -16.57 19.93 -6.26
C ASP A 251 -15.27 19.52 -5.51
N TRP A 252 -14.33 18.90 -6.19
CA TRP A 252 -13.07 18.41 -5.62
C TRP A 252 -13.25 17.50 -4.39
N VAL A 253 -14.31 16.69 -4.37
CA VAL A 253 -14.72 15.87 -3.22
C VAL A 253 -13.57 15.01 -2.66
N MET A 254 -12.77 14.38 -3.52
CA MET A 254 -11.63 13.56 -3.09
C MET A 254 -10.58 14.38 -2.33
N PHE A 255 -10.27 15.58 -2.84
CA PHE A 255 -9.25 16.43 -2.22
C PHE A 255 -9.74 17.03 -0.90
N ARG A 256 -11.04 17.36 -0.79
CA ARG A 256 -11.65 17.80 0.47
C ARG A 256 -11.63 16.67 1.52
N HIS A 257 -11.92 15.44 1.11
CA HIS A 257 -11.79 14.26 1.97
C HIS A 257 -10.34 14.06 2.47
N GLU A 258 -9.34 14.19 1.60
CA GLU A 258 -7.93 14.05 1.99
C GLU A 258 -7.46 15.19 2.93
N GLN A 259 -7.97 16.42 2.76
CA GLN A 259 -7.71 17.54 3.69
C GLN A 259 -8.20 17.26 5.12
N GLY A 260 -9.31 16.52 5.27
CA GLY A 260 -9.85 16.13 6.58
C GLY A 260 -8.87 15.31 7.44
N HIS A 261 -7.88 14.68 6.82
CA HIS A 261 -6.84 13.91 7.51
C HIS A 261 -5.69 14.77 8.09
N MET A 262 -5.76 16.10 7.95
CA MET A 262 -4.72 17.02 8.43
C MET A 262 -4.90 17.49 9.89
N ALA A 263 -5.89 16.97 10.62
CA ALA A 263 -6.15 17.30 12.02
C ALA A 263 -5.96 16.10 12.97
N GLY A 264 -5.69 16.38 14.26
CA GLY A 264 -5.61 15.36 15.32
C GLY A 264 -4.24 14.70 15.51
N GLY A 265 -3.17 15.34 15.03
CA GLY A 265 -1.79 14.91 15.26
C GLY A 265 -1.25 15.24 16.66
N GLY A 266 -0.04 14.77 16.96
CA GLY A 266 0.60 15.03 18.26
C GLY A 266 1.86 14.21 18.51
N ILE A 267 2.55 14.46 19.63
CA ILE A 267 3.80 13.78 19.99
C ILE A 267 3.65 12.25 20.13
N GLY A 268 2.47 11.77 20.55
CA GLY A 268 2.17 10.34 20.59
C GLY A 268 2.23 9.71 19.19
N ASN A 269 1.59 10.34 18.20
CA ASN A 269 1.63 9.89 16.81
C ASN A 269 3.06 9.91 16.24
N PHE A 270 3.90 10.87 16.65
CA PHE A 270 5.31 10.91 16.28
C PHE A 270 6.05 9.66 16.75
N PHE A 271 5.90 9.26 18.02
CA PHE A 271 6.53 8.05 18.52
C PHE A 271 5.91 6.78 17.93
N GLU A 272 4.61 6.77 17.64
CA GLU A 272 3.97 5.69 16.89
C GLU A 272 4.61 5.51 15.50
N VAL A 273 4.88 6.58 14.76
CA VAL A 273 5.59 6.47 13.47
C VAL A 273 7.05 6.07 13.69
N LEU A 274 7.77 6.75 14.57
CA LEU A 274 9.20 6.52 14.79
C LEU A 274 9.51 5.08 15.22
N LEU A 275 8.73 4.53 16.15
CA LEU A 275 8.90 3.19 16.69
C LEU A 275 8.10 2.14 15.93
N GLY A 276 6.97 2.52 15.34
CA GLY A 276 6.11 1.63 14.58
C GLY A 276 6.74 1.18 13.27
N GLN A 277 7.48 2.03 12.56
CA GLN A 277 8.10 1.63 11.28
C GLN A 277 9.11 0.47 11.42
N PRO A 278 10.09 0.49 12.36
CA PRO A 278 10.96 -0.66 12.58
C PRO A 278 10.20 -1.93 12.99
N LEU A 279 9.18 -1.79 13.85
CA LEU A 279 8.40 -2.92 14.36
C LEU A 279 7.50 -3.54 13.27
N ALA A 280 6.95 -2.72 12.38
CA ALA A 280 6.07 -3.14 11.28
C ALA A 280 6.76 -4.05 10.27
N LEU A 281 8.08 -3.96 10.16
CA LEU A 281 8.88 -4.79 9.27
C LEU A 281 9.28 -6.14 9.89
N SER A 282 9.26 -6.29 11.22
CA SER A 282 9.93 -7.31 12.06
C SER A 282 11.17 -6.79 12.79
N PRO A 283 11.52 -7.34 13.97
CA PRO A 283 12.68 -6.89 14.75
C PRO A 283 14.01 -6.90 13.98
N LEU A 284 14.23 -7.89 13.10
CA LEU A 284 15.44 -7.94 12.25
C LEU A 284 15.41 -6.82 11.21
N LEU A 285 14.32 -6.69 10.45
CA LEU A 285 14.23 -5.71 9.37
C LEU A 285 14.19 -4.27 9.91
N GLY A 286 13.72 -4.06 11.14
CA GLY A 286 13.84 -2.79 11.86
C GLY A 286 15.29 -2.42 12.19
N LEU A 287 16.10 -3.39 12.63
CA LEU A 287 17.54 -3.17 12.85
C LEU A 287 18.28 -2.93 11.52
N VAL A 288 17.92 -3.68 10.48
CA VAL A 288 18.39 -3.45 9.11
C VAL A 288 18.06 -2.03 8.65
N MET A 289 16.84 -1.54 8.90
CA MET A 289 16.44 -0.18 8.57
C MET A 289 17.35 0.85 9.23
N ILE A 290 17.54 0.75 10.55
CA ILE A 290 18.40 1.68 11.29
C ILE A 290 19.84 1.63 10.77
N ALA A 291 20.43 0.44 10.66
CA ALA A 291 21.81 0.27 10.21
C ALA A 291 22.03 0.82 8.79
N THR A 292 21.06 0.59 7.89
CA THR A 292 21.13 1.02 6.49
C THR A 292 20.99 2.53 6.35
N LEU A 293 20.10 3.16 7.12
CA LEU A 293 19.90 4.61 7.07
C LEU A 293 21.04 5.39 7.72
N VAL A 294 21.68 4.85 8.76
CA VAL A 294 22.86 5.46 9.41
C VAL A 294 24.09 5.35 8.51
N ARG A 295 24.27 4.23 7.78
CA ARG A 295 25.39 4.06 6.86
C ARG A 295 25.28 5.02 5.67
N ARG A 296 26.30 5.84 5.46
CA ARG A 296 26.40 6.68 4.26
C ARG A 296 27.00 5.85 3.11
N PRO A 297 26.23 5.52 2.06
CA PRO A 297 26.75 4.78 0.93
C PRO A 297 27.72 5.66 0.12
N GLN A 298 28.76 5.03 -0.43
CA GLN A 298 29.74 5.69 -1.30
C GLN A 298 29.24 5.80 -2.75
N GLN A 299 28.41 4.84 -3.20
CA GLN A 299 27.85 4.85 -4.55
C GLN A 299 26.82 5.99 -4.69
N PRO A 300 26.93 6.85 -5.73
CA PRO A 300 26.01 7.98 -5.94
C PRO A 300 24.54 7.57 -6.02
N GLU A 301 24.25 6.44 -6.69
CA GLU A 301 22.89 5.92 -6.82
C GLU A 301 22.29 5.53 -5.48
N ALA A 302 23.03 4.78 -4.66
CA ALA A 302 22.60 4.40 -3.32
C ALA A 302 22.46 5.64 -2.41
N TRP A 303 23.32 6.66 -2.59
CA TRP A 303 23.17 7.93 -1.86
C TRP A 303 21.87 8.66 -2.19
N LEU A 304 21.46 8.66 -3.47
CA LEU A 304 20.20 9.25 -3.91
C LEU A 304 19.01 8.52 -3.27
N VAL A 305 18.98 7.18 -3.35
CA VAL A 305 17.92 6.37 -2.74
C VAL A 305 17.83 6.61 -1.24
N ARG A 306 18.98 6.64 -0.53
CA ARG A 306 19.03 6.94 0.90
C ARG A 306 18.50 8.34 1.21
N SER A 307 18.91 9.35 0.45
CA SER A 307 18.45 10.73 0.66
C SER A 307 16.94 10.87 0.51
N LEU A 308 16.36 10.28 -0.55
CA LEU A 308 14.91 10.27 -0.75
C LEU A 308 14.18 9.51 0.35
N THR A 309 14.74 8.38 0.80
CA THR A 309 14.18 7.58 1.91
C THR A 309 14.19 8.36 3.22
N LEU A 310 15.27 9.08 3.51
CA LEU A 310 15.38 9.94 4.71
C LEU A 310 14.43 11.14 4.62
N MET A 311 14.34 11.80 3.46
CA MET A 311 13.39 12.90 3.26
C MET A 311 11.94 12.44 3.44
N LEU A 312 11.61 11.24 2.97
CA LEU A 312 10.30 10.62 3.16
C LEU A 312 10.02 10.30 4.64
N MET A 313 11.01 9.76 5.35
CA MET A 313 10.93 9.53 6.81
C MET A 313 10.69 10.85 7.55
N VAL A 314 11.48 11.89 7.26
CA VAL A 314 11.32 13.22 7.86
C VAL A 314 9.94 13.79 7.55
N PHE A 315 9.44 13.64 6.32
CA PHE A 315 8.11 14.08 5.96
C PHE A 315 7.02 13.41 6.81
N PHE A 316 7.05 12.08 6.97
CA PHE A 316 6.02 11.39 7.76
C PHE A 316 6.14 11.65 9.26
N LEU A 317 7.36 11.78 9.79
CA LEU A 317 7.58 12.22 11.17
C LEU A 317 7.04 13.63 11.39
N TRP A 318 7.30 14.57 10.48
CA TRP A 318 6.71 15.91 10.54
C TRP A 318 5.18 15.87 10.43
N LYS A 319 4.65 15.12 9.45
CA LYS A 319 3.21 14.99 9.20
C LYS A 319 2.47 14.41 10.41
N SER A 320 3.11 13.56 11.21
CA SER A 320 2.52 12.99 12.43
C SER A 320 2.15 14.00 13.51
N PHE A 321 2.75 15.20 13.49
CA PHE A 321 2.35 16.31 14.35
C PHE A 321 1.02 16.93 13.93
N GLY A 322 0.69 16.91 12.64
CA GLY A 322 -0.55 17.49 12.10
C GLY A 322 -1.74 16.51 12.12
N GLY A 323 -1.50 15.23 11.82
CA GLY A 323 -2.56 14.22 11.78
C GLY A 323 -2.03 12.80 12.00
N LYS A 324 -2.95 11.89 12.34
CA LYS A 324 -2.61 10.47 12.49
C LYS A 324 -2.03 9.92 11.19
N VAL A 325 -0.95 9.13 11.31
CA VAL A 325 -0.28 8.47 10.18
C VAL A 325 -0.57 6.99 10.29
N GLN A 326 -1.28 6.44 9.30
CA GLN A 326 -1.47 4.99 9.27
C GLN A 326 -0.15 4.29 8.93
N LEU A 327 0.09 3.13 9.53
CA LEU A 327 1.37 2.41 9.45
C LEU A 327 1.81 2.07 8.00
N ASN A 328 0.84 1.90 7.11
CA ASN A 328 1.05 1.67 5.68
C ASN A 328 1.44 2.93 4.90
N TRP A 329 1.17 4.15 5.40
CA TRP A 329 1.48 5.37 4.64
C TRP A 329 2.99 5.58 4.43
N PRO A 330 3.86 5.38 5.43
CA PRO A 330 5.31 5.48 5.25
C PRO A 330 5.94 4.20 4.69
N ALA A 331 5.15 3.21 4.25
CA ALA A 331 5.65 1.97 3.66
C ALA A 331 6.67 2.15 2.52
N PRO A 332 6.63 3.20 1.67
CA PRO A 332 7.65 3.37 0.64
C PRO A 332 9.07 3.60 1.18
N ILE A 333 9.21 3.99 2.46
CA ILE A 333 10.51 4.03 3.14
C ILE A 333 11.18 2.64 3.10
N HIS A 334 10.38 1.59 3.31
CA HIS A 334 10.88 0.22 3.33
C HIS A 334 11.38 -0.25 1.96
N ILE A 335 10.82 0.26 0.85
CA ILE A 335 11.32 -0.02 -0.51
C ILE A 335 12.78 0.47 -0.61
N GLY A 336 13.03 1.71 -0.21
CA GLY A 336 14.38 2.29 -0.22
C GLY A 336 15.34 1.54 0.69
N VAL A 337 14.92 1.22 1.91
CA VAL A 337 15.72 0.44 2.88
C VAL A 337 16.07 -0.95 2.35
N ILE A 338 15.11 -1.69 1.81
CA ILE A 338 15.32 -3.05 1.28
C ILE A 338 16.34 -3.00 0.15
N VAL A 339 16.14 -2.10 -0.81
CA VAL A 339 17.02 -1.97 -1.98
C VAL A 339 18.44 -1.58 -1.56
N LEU A 340 18.59 -0.69 -0.57
CA LEU A 340 19.89 -0.29 -0.05
C LEU A 340 20.59 -1.41 0.72
N PHE A 341 19.88 -2.09 1.62
CA PHE A 341 20.47 -3.15 2.44
C PHE A 341 20.87 -4.36 1.60
N ALA A 342 20.11 -4.65 0.54
CA ALA A 342 20.37 -5.80 -0.33
C ALA A 342 21.78 -5.81 -0.93
N GLY A 343 22.41 -4.65 -1.14
CA GLY A 343 23.80 -4.55 -1.62
C GLY A 343 24.84 -5.02 -0.60
N TYR A 344 24.54 -4.89 0.69
CA TYR A 344 25.42 -5.28 1.79
C TYR A 344 25.02 -6.61 2.44
N ALA A 345 23.86 -7.14 2.08
CA ALA A 345 23.27 -8.32 2.71
C ALA A 345 24.16 -9.57 2.60
N GLY A 346 24.92 -9.74 1.52
CA GLY A 346 25.86 -10.85 1.38
C GLY A 346 26.99 -10.82 2.41
N GLU A 347 27.67 -9.68 2.56
CA GLU A 347 28.71 -9.50 3.59
C GLU A 347 28.15 -9.68 5.00
N TRP A 348 26.94 -9.17 5.22
CA TRP A 348 26.26 -9.28 6.51
C TRP A 348 25.86 -10.73 6.81
N PHE A 349 25.47 -11.50 5.79
CA PHE A 349 25.10 -12.90 5.90
C PHE A 349 26.30 -13.76 6.27
N GLU A 350 27.46 -13.54 5.68
CA GLU A 350 28.68 -14.27 6.06
C GLU A 350 29.04 -14.06 7.53
N ARG A 351 28.88 -12.84 8.04
CA ARG A 351 29.22 -12.51 9.44
C ARG A 351 28.12 -12.86 10.46
N HIS A 352 26.85 -12.72 10.08
CA HIS A 352 25.71 -12.81 10.98
C HIS A 352 24.65 -13.80 10.49
N ARG A 353 25.06 -14.88 9.81
CA ARG A 353 24.18 -15.87 9.16
C ARG A 353 22.99 -16.29 10.00
N ARG A 354 23.24 -16.72 11.25
CA ARG A 354 22.20 -17.19 12.17
C ARG A 354 21.15 -16.11 12.45
N PHE A 355 21.58 -14.87 12.64
CA PHE A 355 20.71 -13.75 12.92
C PHE A 355 19.87 -13.35 11.70
N MET A 356 20.48 -13.33 10.50
CA MET A 356 19.74 -13.08 9.26
C MET A 356 18.71 -14.15 8.96
N VAL A 357 19.08 -15.43 9.04
CA VAL A 357 18.15 -16.54 8.83
C VAL A 357 17.02 -16.48 9.85
N ALA A 358 17.34 -16.32 11.14
CA ALA A 358 16.33 -16.24 12.20
C ALA A 358 15.35 -15.09 11.96
N GLY A 359 15.82 -13.91 11.56
CA GLY A 359 14.92 -12.79 11.34
C GLY A 359 14.15 -12.83 10.03
N LEU A 360 14.67 -13.44 8.95
CA LEU A 360 13.88 -13.71 7.75
C LEU A 360 12.76 -14.71 8.05
N LEU A 361 13.07 -15.78 8.77
CA LEU A 361 12.08 -16.77 9.22
C LEU A 361 11.07 -16.15 10.20
N ALA A 362 11.53 -15.30 11.12
CA ALA A 362 10.63 -14.57 12.02
C ALA A 362 9.72 -13.61 11.26
N GLY A 363 10.25 -12.90 10.25
CA GLY A 363 9.45 -12.04 9.36
C GLY A 363 8.38 -12.84 8.65
N MET A 364 8.75 -13.95 8.00
CA MET A 364 7.80 -14.87 7.35
C MET A 364 6.76 -15.43 8.33
N LEU A 365 7.19 -15.83 9.54
CA LEU A 365 6.29 -16.31 10.58
C LEU A 365 5.31 -15.22 11.00
N VAL A 366 5.76 -13.98 11.21
CA VAL A 366 4.89 -12.85 11.55
C VAL A 366 3.91 -12.54 10.42
N SER A 367 4.34 -12.59 9.16
CA SER A 367 3.49 -12.41 7.98
C SER A 367 2.33 -13.40 7.90
N ILE A 368 2.48 -14.61 8.45
CA ILE A 368 1.44 -15.65 8.46
C ILE A 368 0.67 -15.64 9.79
N LEU A 369 1.37 -15.52 10.92
CA LEU A 369 0.79 -15.65 12.27
C LEU A 369 -0.10 -14.47 12.66
N VAL A 370 0.29 -13.23 12.32
CA VAL A 370 -0.49 -12.03 12.71
C VAL A 370 -1.83 -11.94 11.99
N PRO A 371 -1.92 -12.20 10.66
CA PRO A 371 -3.19 -12.13 9.95
C PRO A 371 -4.03 -13.39 10.15
N PHE A 372 -3.37 -14.55 10.26
CA PHE A 372 -4.01 -15.86 10.31
C PHE A 372 -3.71 -16.63 11.62
N PRO A 373 -3.89 -16.04 12.82
CA PRO A 373 -3.58 -16.71 14.09
C PRO A 373 -4.38 -17.99 14.31
N GLN A 374 -5.58 -18.08 13.74
CA GLN A 374 -6.46 -19.25 13.81
C GLN A 374 -5.86 -20.51 13.19
N LEU A 375 -4.96 -20.38 12.20
CA LEU A 375 -4.26 -21.53 11.61
C LEU A 375 -3.34 -22.23 12.64
N PHE A 376 -3.04 -21.56 13.74
CA PHE A 376 -2.19 -22.05 14.82
C PHE A 376 -2.96 -22.27 16.13
N GLY A 377 -4.29 -22.29 16.08
CA GLY A 377 -5.15 -22.42 17.27
C GLY A 377 -5.11 -21.20 18.20
N LEU A 378 -4.58 -20.05 17.73
CA LEU A 378 -4.55 -18.81 18.51
C LEU A 378 -5.85 -18.01 18.32
N PRO A 379 -6.32 -17.28 19.34
CA PRO A 379 -7.60 -16.62 19.28
C PRO A 379 -7.58 -15.38 18.37
N LEU A 380 -8.64 -15.25 17.56
CA LEU A 380 -8.81 -14.20 16.55
C LEU A 380 -8.91 -12.78 17.11
N HIS A 381 -9.23 -12.58 18.40
CA HIS A 381 -9.44 -11.23 18.96
C HIS A 381 -8.21 -10.32 18.85
N LYS A 382 -7.01 -10.91 18.64
CA LYS A 382 -5.74 -10.21 18.41
C LYS A 382 -5.43 -9.91 16.92
N SER A 383 -6.20 -10.45 15.98
CA SER A 383 -6.03 -10.21 14.53
C SER A 383 -6.78 -8.96 14.08
N TYR A 384 -6.18 -8.22 13.14
CA TYR A 384 -6.86 -7.14 12.42
C TYR A 384 -7.95 -7.68 11.47
N LEU A 385 -7.85 -8.94 11.07
CA LEU A 385 -8.83 -9.63 10.22
C LEU A 385 -9.97 -10.28 11.03
N LYS A 386 -10.06 -10.03 12.35
CA LYS A 386 -11.12 -10.64 13.18
C LYS A 386 -12.55 -10.36 12.69
N LYS A 387 -12.75 -9.22 12.02
CA LYS A 387 -14.06 -8.79 11.52
C LYS A 387 -14.40 -9.38 10.14
N THR A 388 -13.51 -10.18 9.54
CA THR A 388 -13.65 -10.65 8.15
C THR A 388 -14.06 -12.13 8.10
N GLN A 389 -14.94 -12.58 8.99
CA GLN A 389 -15.41 -13.97 9.04
C GLN A 389 -16.91 -14.05 9.34
N ALA A 390 -17.59 -15.06 8.79
CA ALA A 390 -19.00 -15.34 9.04
C ALA A 390 -19.97 -14.24 8.56
N TRP A 391 -19.60 -13.46 7.55
CA TRP A 391 -20.49 -12.60 6.76
C TRP A 391 -21.43 -13.41 5.89
N ARG A 392 -20.90 -14.32 5.05
CA ARG A 392 -21.71 -15.02 4.04
C ARG A 392 -22.86 -15.81 4.66
N GLU A 393 -22.56 -16.60 5.70
CA GLU A 393 -23.56 -17.44 6.37
C GLU A 393 -24.57 -16.62 7.18
N SER A 394 -24.11 -15.61 7.93
CA SER A 394 -25.02 -14.79 8.74
C SER A 394 -25.94 -13.93 7.88
N ILE A 395 -25.42 -13.36 6.78
CA ILE A 395 -26.22 -12.59 5.82
C ILE A 395 -27.19 -13.49 5.07
N ALA A 396 -26.77 -14.68 4.61
CA ALA A 396 -27.68 -15.63 3.96
C ALA A 396 -28.81 -16.08 4.90
N THR A 397 -28.50 -16.34 6.17
CA THR A 397 -29.51 -16.71 7.18
C THR A 397 -30.49 -15.58 7.44
N LEU A 398 -29.99 -14.34 7.56
CA LEU A 398 -30.85 -13.16 7.74
C LEU A 398 -31.74 -12.92 6.51
N ALA A 399 -31.20 -13.08 5.30
CA ALA A 399 -31.94 -12.98 4.05
C ALA A 399 -33.08 -14.00 3.97
N ALA A 400 -32.81 -15.25 4.37
CA ALA A 400 -33.82 -16.31 4.43
C ALA A 400 -34.94 -15.98 5.44
N GLN A 401 -34.60 -15.44 6.61
CA GLN A 401 -35.59 -15.02 7.63
C GLN A 401 -36.45 -13.83 7.17
N ALA A 402 -35.85 -12.87 6.45
CA ALA A 402 -36.54 -11.67 5.99
C ALA A 402 -37.57 -11.95 4.88
N GLY A 403 -37.30 -12.97 4.06
CA GLY A 403 -38.02 -13.22 2.82
C GLY A 403 -37.75 -12.15 1.76
N PRO A 404 -38.54 -12.10 0.67
CA PRO A 404 -38.28 -11.20 -0.44
C PRO A 404 -38.48 -9.73 -0.03
N VAL A 405 -37.51 -8.90 -0.37
CA VAL A 405 -37.49 -7.43 -0.23
C VAL A 405 -36.92 -6.80 -1.50
N ASP A 406 -37.20 -5.53 -1.71
CA ASP A 406 -36.83 -4.78 -2.91
C ASP A 406 -35.41 -4.20 -2.86
N PHE A 407 -35.00 -3.76 -1.67
CA PHE A 407 -33.71 -3.11 -1.42
C PHE A 407 -33.30 -3.25 0.06
N LEU A 408 -32.06 -2.88 0.38
CA LEU A 408 -31.50 -2.96 1.72
C LEU A 408 -31.11 -1.57 2.24
N ILE A 409 -31.28 -1.36 3.55
CA ILE A 409 -30.74 -0.22 4.28
C ILE A 409 -29.81 -0.74 5.37
N ALA A 410 -28.58 -0.25 5.46
CA ALA A 410 -27.63 -0.62 6.51
C ALA A 410 -27.47 0.50 7.54
N SER A 411 -27.20 0.19 8.81
CA SER A 411 -26.92 1.20 9.86
C SER A 411 -25.76 2.14 9.51
N HIS A 412 -24.76 1.66 8.78
CA HIS A 412 -23.61 2.43 8.34
C HIS A 412 -23.03 1.87 7.04
N TYR A 413 -22.19 2.66 6.39
CA TYR A 413 -21.69 2.34 5.04
C TYR A 413 -20.74 1.14 4.98
N HIS A 414 -20.00 0.80 6.05
CA HIS A 414 -19.22 -0.46 6.06
C HIS A 414 -20.12 -1.69 5.90
N LEU A 415 -21.21 -1.73 6.68
CA LEU A 415 -22.17 -2.82 6.64
C LEU A 415 -22.95 -2.82 5.32
N ALA A 416 -23.23 -1.64 4.75
CA ALA A 416 -23.82 -1.53 3.41
C ALA A 416 -22.96 -2.26 2.37
N SER A 417 -21.65 -2.04 2.36
CA SER A 417 -20.74 -2.69 1.42
C SER A 417 -20.67 -4.21 1.61
N GLU A 418 -20.60 -4.66 2.86
CA GLU A 418 -20.57 -6.09 3.18
C GLU A 418 -21.88 -6.78 2.80
N LEU A 419 -23.03 -6.12 3.01
CA LEU A 419 -24.34 -6.59 2.54
C LEU A 419 -24.39 -6.62 1.02
N ALA A 420 -23.96 -5.57 0.33
CA ALA A 420 -23.98 -5.50 -1.13
C ALA A 420 -23.19 -6.65 -1.77
N PHE A 421 -22.06 -7.04 -1.16
CA PHE A 421 -21.23 -8.15 -1.65
C PHE A 421 -21.80 -9.54 -1.31
N TYR A 422 -22.25 -9.75 -0.06
CA TYR A 422 -22.62 -11.07 0.44
C TYR A 422 -24.12 -11.38 0.39
N TRP A 423 -24.98 -10.43 0.03
CA TRP A 423 -26.42 -10.71 -0.12
C TRP A 423 -26.64 -11.77 -1.21
N PRO A 424 -27.50 -12.79 -0.99
CA PRO A 424 -27.68 -13.88 -1.95
C PRO A 424 -28.18 -13.45 -3.33
N GLN A 425 -28.80 -12.28 -3.43
CA GLN A 425 -29.32 -11.70 -4.66
C GLN A 425 -28.78 -10.28 -4.83
N ARG A 426 -28.64 -9.79 -6.06
CA ARG A 426 -28.22 -8.41 -6.27
C ARG A 426 -29.39 -7.47 -6.00
N LEU A 427 -29.32 -6.73 -4.89
CA LEU A 427 -30.29 -5.69 -4.52
C LEU A 427 -29.59 -4.33 -4.41
N PRO A 428 -30.30 -3.21 -4.62
CA PRO A 428 -29.82 -1.90 -4.21
C PRO A 428 -29.58 -1.88 -2.70
N VAL A 429 -28.44 -1.31 -2.27
CA VAL A 429 -28.06 -1.22 -0.85
C VAL A 429 -27.67 0.20 -0.53
N TYR A 430 -28.22 0.72 0.56
CA TYR A 430 -28.01 2.10 0.98
C TYR A 430 -27.54 2.13 2.44
N PRO A 431 -26.52 2.92 2.80
CA PRO A 431 -26.32 3.29 4.18
C PRO A 431 -27.46 4.19 4.64
N LEU A 432 -27.86 4.05 5.90
CA LEU A 432 -28.80 4.96 6.54
C LEU A 432 -28.19 6.37 6.56
N PRO A 433 -28.84 7.37 5.94
CA PRO A 433 -28.35 8.74 5.99
C PRO A 433 -28.32 9.27 7.43
N SER A 434 -27.22 9.90 7.84
CA SER A 434 -27.07 10.48 9.17
C SER A 434 -26.37 11.84 9.13
N GLY A 435 -26.93 12.83 9.81
CA GLY A 435 -26.39 14.21 9.81
C GLY A 435 -25.06 14.38 10.56
N GLY A 436 -24.80 13.49 11.53
CA GLY A 436 -23.52 13.42 12.23
C GLY A 436 -22.45 12.61 11.48
N GLY A 437 -22.79 12.02 10.33
CA GLY A 437 -21.89 11.20 9.53
C GLY A 437 -20.92 12.02 8.68
N ARG A 438 -20.05 11.31 7.97
CA ARG A 438 -19.20 11.86 6.91
C ARG A 438 -19.79 11.55 5.54
N PHE A 439 -19.48 12.36 4.54
CA PHE A 439 -19.71 11.99 3.15
C PHE A 439 -18.98 10.69 2.81
N THR A 440 -19.58 9.94 1.89
CA THR A 440 -19.11 8.63 1.40
C THR A 440 -19.43 8.50 -0.08
N GLN A 441 -18.91 7.47 -0.75
CA GLN A 441 -19.23 7.19 -2.15
C GLN A 441 -20.74 7.11 -2.42
N TYR A 442 -21.53 6.60 -1.47
CA TYR A 442 -22.98 6.48 -1.61
C TYR A 442 -23.70 7.83 -1.79
N HIS A 443 -23.08 8.96 -1.43
CA HIS A 443 -23.66 10.29 -1.65
C HIS A 443 -23.43 10.81 -3.08
N LEU A 444 -22.54 10.17 -3.84
CA LEU A 444 -22.30 10.49 -5.26
C LEU A 444 -23.13 9.60 -6.17
N TRP A 445 -23.60 8.47 -5.64
CA TRP A 445 -24.50 7.58 -6.33
C TRP A 445 -25.95 7.95 -6.03
N PRO A 446 -26.89 7.49 -6.88
CA PRO A 446 -28.29 7.71 -6.61
C PRO A 446 -28.73 7.10 -5.29
N GLY A 447 -29.52 7.83 -4.52
CA GLY A 447 -29.90 7.47 -3.16
C GLY A 447 -31.27 6.79 -3.04
N LEU A 448 -31.81 6.85 -1.83
CA LEU A 448 -33.08 6.22 -1.45
C LEU A 448 -34.30 6.83 -2.15
N GLU A 449 -34.20 8.02 -2.72
CA GLU A 449 -35.28 8.69 -3.45
C GLU A 449 -35.86 7.87 -4.60
N ARG A 450 -35.11 6.88 -5.11
CA ARG A 450 -35.55 5.95 -6.16
C ARG A 450 -36.46 4.82 -5.68
N GLU A 451 -36.57 4.63 -4.37
CA GLU A 451 -37.18 3.44 -3.77
C GLU A 451 -38.62 3.67 -3.27
N GLN A 452 -39.28 4.74 -3.74
CA GLN A 452 -40.63 5.13 -3.33
C GLN A 452 -41.65 3.98 -3.46
N GLY A 453 -42.41 3.74 -2.39
CA GLY A 453 -43.43 2.69 -2.30
C GLY A 453 -42.89 1.26 -2.19
N ARG A 454 -41.57 1.04 -2.25
CA ARG A 454 -40.95 -0.29 -2.22
C ARG A 454 -40.68 -0.77 -0.78
N SER A 455 -40.40 -2.06 -0.63
CA SER A 455 -40.15 -2.68 0.69
C SER A 455 -38.66 -2.89 0.96
N ALA A 456 -38.16 -2.41 2.10
CA ALA A 456 -36.77 -2.55 2.50
C ALA A 456 -36.56 -3.63 3.56
N LEU A 457 -35.34 -4.15 3.63
CA LEU A 457 -34.81 -4.70 4.88
C LEU A 457 -33.79 -3.73 5.46
N TYR A 458 -34.07 -3.20 6.65
CA TYR A 458 -33.07 -2.51 7.46
C TYR A 458 -32.23 -3.53 8.22
N VAL A 459 -30.91 -3.44 8.11
CA VAL A 459 -29.95 -4.31 8.76
C VAL A 459 -28.99 -3.47 9.61
N THR A 460 -28.75 -3.88 10.84
CA THR A 460 -27.82 -3.20 11.76
C THR A 460 -27.08 -4.20 12.64
N ASP A 461 -25.85 -3.85 13.00
CA ASP A 461 -25.01 -4.54 13.99
C ASP A 461 -25.21 -4.00 15.42
N TYR A 462 -26.07 -2.99 15.59
CA TYR A 462 -26.56 -2.50 16.87
C TYR A 462 -27.99 -2.98 17.15
N ALA A 463 -28.34 -3.09 18.44
CA ALA A 463 -29.70 -3.38 18.85
C ALA A 463 -30.64 -2.19 18.58
N GLY A 464 -31.74 -2.44 17.86
CA GLY A 464 -32.85 -1.50 17.70
C GLY A 464 -33.04 -0.94 16.29
N LEU A 465 -34.27 -0.50 16.03
CA LEU A 465 -34.65 0.18 14.79
C LEU A 465 -34.27 1.66 14.86
N ALA A 466 -33.68 2.20 13.80
CA ALA A 466 -33.38 3.62 13.74
C ALA A 466 -34.68 4.46 13.73
N PRO A 467 -34.84 5.47 14.62
CA PRO A 467 -36.09 6.23 14.71
C PRO A 467 -36.54 6.91 13.42
N ALA A 468 -35.59 7.33 12.57
CA ALA A 468 -35.90 7.94 11.27
C ALA A 468 -36.65 6.99 10.32
N LEU A 469 -36.45 5.67 10.45
CA LEU A 469 -37.15 4.68 9.63
C LEU A 469 -38.65 4.58 9.99
N LEU A 470 -39.04 4.94 11.21
CA LEU A 470 -40.45 5.01 11.61
C LEU A 470 -41.19 6.15 10.91
N GLN A 471 -40.47 7.17 10.45
CA GLN A 471 -41.03 8.28 9.67
C GLN A 471 -41.02 7.97 8.17
N ALA A 472 -40.00 7.22 7.71
CA ALA A 472 -39.79 6.92 6.30
C ALA A 472 -40.54 5.69 5.78
N PHE A 473 -41.23 4.93 6.63
CA PHE A 473 -41.95 3.71 6.23
C PHE A 473 -43.30 3.63 6.93
N ALA A 474 -44.30 3.03 6.28
CA ALA A 474 -45.62 2.83 6.89
C ALA A 474 -45.59 1.80 8.03
N GLU A 475 -44.74 0.78 7.91
CA GLU A 475 -44.58 -0.26 8.94
C GLU A 475 -43.17 -0.85 8.88
N CYS A 476 -42.57 -1.10 10.05
CA CYS A 476 -41.35 -1.88 10.20
C CYS A 476 -41.55 -2.99 11.26
N LYS A 477 -41.30 -4.24 10.87
CA LYS A 477 -41.42 -5.42 11.73
C LYS A 477 -40.06 -6.09 11.92
N SER A 478 -39.72 -6.45 13.16
CA SER A 478 -38.50 -7.21 13.44
C SER A 478 -38.56 -8.57 12.76
N VAL A 479 -37.47 -8.92 12.07
CA VAL A 479 -37.23 -10.23 11.45
C VAL A 479 -36.48 -11.15 12.43
N GLY A 480 -35.88 -10.57 13.48
CA GLY A 480 -35.04 -11.27 14.44
C GLY A 480 -33.58 -10.86 14.32
N SER A 481 -32.72 -11.69 14.90
CA SER A 481 -31.28 -11.45 14.95
C SER A 481 -30.51 -12.73 14.63
N VAL A 482 -29.42 -12.58 13.89
CA VAL A 482 -28.55 -13.68 13.48
C VAL A 482 -27.14 -13.42 14.03
N PRO A 483 -26.64 -14.25 14.96
CA PRO A 483 -25.25 -14.18 15.38
C PRO A 483 -24.33 -14.64 14.25
N ALA A 484 -23.28 -13.88 13.96
CA ALA A 484 -22.19 -14.31 13.09
C ALA A 484 -21.19 -15.11 13.93
N VAL A 485 -21.23 -16.42 13.76
CA VAL A 485 -20.43 -17.39 14.53
C VAL A 485 -19.23 -17.81 13.68
N THR A 486 -18.03 -17.63 14.21
CA THR A 486 -16.80 -18.17 13.61
C THR A 486 -16.80 -19.70 13.62
N ALA A 487 -15.93 -20.31 12.79
CA ALA A 487 -15.70 -21.76 12.83
C ALA A 487 -15.26 -22.27 14.22
N GLY A 488 -14.65 -21.42 15.05
CA GLY A 488 -14.27 -21.74 16.43
C GLY A 488 -15.38 -21.55 17.46
N GLY A 489 -16.63 -21.28 17.04
CA GLY A 489 -17.80 -21.12 17.93
C GLY A 489 -17.93 -19.74 18.58
N GLY A 490 -16.95 -18.85 18.42
CA GLY A 490 -17.04 -17.47 18.93
C GLY A 490 -17.96 -16.60 18.08
N VAL A 491 -18.80 -15.79 18.73
CA VAL A 491 -19.64 -14.77 18.08
C VAL A 491 -18.82 -13.51 17.83
N VAL A 492 -18.72 -13.07 16.58
CA VAL A 492 -17.96 -11.84 16.21
C VAL A 492 -18.85 -10.59 16.23
N ARG A 493 -20.12 -10.77 15.84
CA ARG A 493 -21.15 -9.73 15.72
C ARG A 493 -22.53 -10.40 15.69
N THR A 494 -23.57 -9.61 15.86
CA THR A 494 -24.96 -10.03 15.66
C THR A 494 -25.62 -9.08 14.69
N LEU A 495 -26.20 -9.61 13.62
CA LEU A 495 -26.99 -8.83 12.66
C LEU A 495 -28.45 -8.84 13.08
N HIS A 496 -29.06 -7.68 13.12
CA HIS A 496 -30.48 -7.53 13.40
C HIS A 496 -31.19 -7.01 12.15
N GLY A 497 -32.37 -7.56 11.84
CA GLY A 497 -33.15 -7.20 10.66
C GLY A 497 -34.53 -6.66 10.99
N TRP A 498 -34.97 -5.61 10.28
CA TRP A 498 -36.33 -5.10 10.31
C TRP A 498 -36.85 -4.96 8.89
N ARG A 499 -37.93 -5.67 8.60
CA ARG A 499 -38.61 -5.58 7.31
C ARG A 499 -39.53 -4.37 7.35
N CYS A 500 -39.26 -3.40 6.48
CA CYS A 500 -39.99 -2.16 6.36
C CYS A 500 -40.76 -2.10 5.03
N ARG A 501 -42.00 -1.59 5.04
CA ARG A 501 -42.90 -1.56 3.87
C ARG A 501 -43.37 -0.15 3.56
N ASP A 502 -43.68 0.08 2.28
CA ASP A 502 -44.16 1.36 1.75
C ASP A 502 -43.21 2.51 2.10
N TYR A 503 -42.02 2.50 1.48
CA TYR A 503 -41.05 3.57 1.65
C TYR A 503 -41.62 4.91 1.22
N ARG A 504 -41.47 5.91 2.07
CA ARG A 504 -41.85 7.29 1.85
C ARG A 504 -40.61 8.15 2.03
N HIS A 505 -40.23 8.83 0.96
CA HIS A 505 -39.13 9.78 1.02
C HIS A 505 -39.39 10.83 2.12
N ILE A 506 -38.36 11.02 2.94
CA ILE A 506 -38.25 12.09 3.92
C ILE A 506 -36.99 12.88 3.62
N ASP A 507 -36.92 14.11 4.12
CA ASP A 507 -35.70 14.90 4.03
C ASP A 507 -34.64 14.32 4.97
N TRP A 508 -33.81 13.45 4.41
CA TRP A 508 -32.73 12.82 5.13
C TRP A 508 -31.66 13.85 5.54
N PRO A 509 -31.14 13.76 6.77
CA PRO A 509 -30.12 14.67 7.23
C PRO A 509 -28.83 14.46 6.43
N GLN A 510 -28.29 15.55 5.89
CA GLN A 510 -27.04 15.54 5.13
C GLN A 510 -25.83 15.56 6.07
N PRO A 511 -24.75 14.84 5.75
CA PRO A 511 -23.53 14.90 6.54
C PRO A 511 -22.92 16.30 6.50
N SER A 512 -22.31 16.70 7.62
CA SER A 512 -21.68 18.01 7.77
C SER A 512 -20.17 18.02 7.49
N ARG A 513 -19.57 16.85 7.21
CA ARG A 513 -18.12 16.67 7.06
C ARG A 513 -17.77 15.77 5.87
N TYR A 514 -16.68 16.11 5.16
CA TYR A 514 -16.04 15.28 4.14
C TYR A 514 -15.02 14.31 4.75
#